data_AF-A0A1J8PX12-F1
#
_entry.id   AF-A0A1J8PX12-F1
#
_cell.length_a   1.000
_cell.length_b   1.000
_cell.length_c   1.000
_cell.angle_alpha   90.00
_cell.angle_beta   90.00
_cell.angle_gamma   90.00
#
_symmetry.space_group_name_H-M   'P 1'
#
loop_
_entity.id
_entity.type
_entity.pdbx_description
1 polymer ?
#
loop_
_entity_poly.entity_id
_entity_poly.type
_entity_poly.pdbx_seq_one_letter_code
_entity_poly.pdbx_strand_id
1 'polypeptide(L)'
;MSSVLEIRVLKWVPLALAAAVALSGCARDGFYHDRNLDYTEAAPAPPLVLPETRNTQRYGDALPVPQAATQGARLDEAAEIRPPQSLAMGSGLEPEYVERREVGDNTWLVVAADTGTVWPQLEEFVRSRQLAVQESSASQGVIITSQADIQLQSALRAGSSEVRCERGGQTMTSCLDALESHLSSRSASVSASSSWTAQRLTDEQTLQIREQGDEWEVVIPQPIDRVWAELNHYLELDFAQEGQRDLLAADPASHEFMVEYMTETERNRNPLQIVFSADVRKMSQEIRLALQPDGDQTILRAINASERAFSADDQRELLERVSGYLR
;
A
#
# COMPACT_ATOMS: atom_id res chain seq x y z
N MET A 1 -30.98 -41.03 -61.73
CA MET A 1 -30.64 -40.81 -60.30
C MET A 1 -29.84 -39.51 -60.11
N SER A 2 -30.25 -38.39 -60.72
CA SER A 2 -29.45 -37.14 -60.71
C SER A 2 -30.10 -35.95 -60.00
N SER A 3 -31.36 -36.08 -59.54
CA SER A 3 -32.12 -34.92 -59.04
C SER A 3 -32.10 -34.75 -57.51
N VAL A 4 -31.69 -35.77 -56.75
CA VAL A 4 -31.70 -35.72 -55.28
C VAL A 4 -30.42 -35.10 -54.70
N LEU A 5 -29.31 -35.09 -55.45
CA LEU A 5 -28.05 -34.48 -55.00
C LEU A 5 -28.07 -32.94 -55.09
N GLU A 6 -28.67 -32.35 -56.13
CA GLU A 6 -28.70 -30.88 -56.30
C GLU A 6 -29.51 -30.17 -55.21
N ILE A 7 -30.60 -30.78 -54.73
CA ILE A 7 -31.47 -30.17 -53.72
C ILE A 7 -30.81 -30.15 -52.33
N ARG A 8 -29.91 -31.10 -52.05
CA ARG A 8 -29.16 -31.12 -50.77
C ARG A 8 -28.03 -30.10 -50.76
N VAL A 9 -27.35 -29.85 -51.87
CA VAL A 9 -26.28 -28.82 -51.91
C VAL A 9 -26.86 -27.43 -51.67
N LEU A 10 -28.02 -27.10 -52.26
CA LEU A 10 -28.61 -25.76 -52.16
C LEU A 10 -29.11 -25.39 -50.74
N LYS A 11 -29.47 -26.37 -49.89
CA LYS A 11 -29.93 -26.12 -48.52
C LYS A 11 -28.80 -25.76 -47.54
N TRP A 12 -27.56 -26.14 -47.84
CA TRP A 12 -26.43 -25.91 -46.95
C TRP A 12 -25.67 -24.62 -47.29
N VAL A 13 -25.86 -24.08 -48.49
CA VAL A 13 -25.32 -22.78 -48.91
C VAL A 13 -25.74 -21.62 -47.98
N PRO A 14 -27.03 -21.42 -47.60
CA PRO A 14 -27.39 -20.31 -46.72
C PRO A 14 -26.84 -20.48 -45.30
N LEU A 15 -26.70 -21.72 -44.82
CA LEU A 15 -26.14 -22.00 -43.50
C LEU A 15 -24.61 -21.80 -43.48
N ALA A 16 -23.92 -22.18 -44.55
CA ALA A 16 -22.50 -21.90 -44.72
C ALA A 16 -22.23 -20.39 -44.87
N LEU A 17 -23.09 -19.66 -45.60
CA LEU A 17 -23.00 -18.21 -45.74
C LEU A 17 -23.27 -17.49 -44.41
N ALA A 18 -24.29 -17.91 -43.66
CA ALA A 18 -24.58 -17.37 -42.33
C ALA A 18 -23.46 -17.66 -41.32
N ALA A 19 -22.86 -18.86 -41.37
CA ALA A 19 -21.70 -19.20 -40.55
C ALA A 19 -20.47 -18.37 -40.93
N ALA A 20 -20.22 -18.14 -42.22
CA ALA A 20 -19.12 -17.29 -42.69
C ALA A 20 -19.28 -15.83 -42.24
N VAL A 21 -20.49 -15.28 -42.29
CA VAL A 21 -20.80 -13.91 -41.81
C VAL A 21 -20.69 -13.82 -40.28
N ALA A 22 -21.12 -14.85 -39.55
CA ALA A 22 -20.96 -14.90 -38.10
C ALA A 22 -19.49 -15.01 -37.66
N LEU A 23 -18.65 -15.72 -38.43
CA LEU A 23 -17.23 -15.89 -38.15
C LEU A 23 -16.38 -14.68 -38.59
N SER A 24 -16.83 -13.85 -39.54
CA SER A 24 -16.14 -12.61 -39.92
C SER A 24 -16.17 -11.50 -38.85
N GLY A 25 -16.93 -11.69 -37.76
CA GLY A 25 -16.98 -10.77 -36.63
C GLY A 25 -15.86 -10.96 -35.60
N CYS A 26 -15.04 -12.01 -35.71
CA CYS A 26 -13.91 -12.28 -34.81
C CYS A 26 -12.57 -12.09 -35.53
N ALA A 27 -12.37 -10.95 -36.20
CA ALA A 27 -11.04 -10.54 -36.62
C ALA A 27 -10.23 -10.12 -35.38
N ARG A 28 -9.18 -10.88 -35.06
CA ARG A 28 -8.32 -10.67 -33.89
C ARG A 28 -7.36 -9.48 -34.06
N ASP A 29 -7.14 -9.05 -35.31
CA ASP A 29 -6.42 -7.82 -35.65
C ASP A 29 -7.43 -6.76 -36.09
N GLY A 30 -7.61 -5.77 -35.23
CA GLY A 30 -8.67 -4.77 -35.34
C GLY A 30 -8.54 -3.87 -36.57
N PHE A 31 -9.67 -3.34 -37.00
CA PHE A 31 -9.81 -2.31 -38.04
C PHE A 31 -9.26 -0.92 -37.60
N TYR A 32 -8.62 -0.85 -36.44
CA TYR A 32 -8.13 0.38 -35.82
C TYR A 32 -6.61 0.38 -35.85
N HIS A 33 -6.03 1.42 -36.45
CA HIS A 33 -4.59 1.67 -36.44
C HIS A 33 -4.14 1.93 -35.00
N ASP A 34 -3.26 1.09 -34.46
CA ASP A 34 -2.62 1.34 -33.17
C ASP A 34 -1.60 2.47 -33.34
N ARG A 35 -1.85 3.58 -32.65
CA ARG A 35 -1.06 4.80 -32.74
C ARG A 35 0.05 4.88 -31.71
N ASN A 36 0.21 3.84 -30.89
CA ASN A 36 1.17 3.84 -29.78
C ASN A 36 2.60 4.12 -30.20
N LEU A 37 3.00 3.78 -31.43
CA LEU A 37 4.36 3.99 -31.93
C LEU A 37 4.49 5.10 -32.98
N ASP A 38 3.38 5.73 -33.39
CA ASP A 38 3.37 6.79 -34.43
C ASP A 38 4.34 7.94 -34.10
N TYR A 39 4.52 8.25 -32.80
CA TYR A 39 5.41 9.32 -32.36
C TYR A 39 6.90 9.03 -32.63
N THR A 40 7.29 7.76 -32.76
CA THR A 40 8.67 7.37 -33.05
C THR A 40 9.04 7.66 -34.49
N GLU A 41 8.08 7.71 -35.41
CA GLU A 41 8.27 8.00 -36.84
C GLU A 41 8.03 9.48 -37.18
N ALA A 42 7.53 10.27 -36.23
CA ALA A 42 7.27 11.68 -36.41
C ALA A 42 8.57 12.46 -36.73
N ALA A 43 8.62 13.07 -37.91
CA ALA A 43 9.71 13.95 -38.29
C ALA A 43 9.43 15.39 -37.83
N PRO A 44 10.45 16.11 -37.30
CA PRO A 44 10.29 17.52 -36.99
C PRO A 44 9.99 18.31 -38.27
N ALA A 45 9.00 19.20 -38.19
CA ALA A 45 8.72 20.12 -39.28
C ALA A 45 9.88 21.14 -39.42
N PRO A 46 10.19 21.61 -40.65
CA PRO A 46 11.16 22.67 -40.84
C PRO A 46 10.79 23.92 -40.04
N PRO A 47 11.77 24.60 -39.42
CA PRO A 47 11.50 25.82 -38.66
C PRO A 47 10.98 26.93 -39.58
N LEU A 48 10.17 27.82 -39.02
CA LEU A 48 9.68 28.99 -39.74
C LEU A 48 10.84 29.93 -40.09
N VAL A 49 11.03 30.20 -41.39
CA VAL A 49 12.04 31.16 -41.85
C VAL A 49 11.43 32.55 -41.88
N LEU A 50 11.97 33.45 -41.06
CA LEU A 50 11.55 34.85 -41.03
C LEU A 50 12.25 35.67 -42.12
N PRO A 51 11.58 36.65 -42.73
CA PRO A 51 12.22 37.60 -43.66
C PRO A 51 13.29 38.44 -42.97
N GLU A 52 14.31 38.89 -43.71
CA GLU A 52 15.46 39.67 -43.21
C GLU A 52 15.07 40.98 -42.49
N THR A 53 13.86 41.49 -42.75
CA THR A 53 13.33 42.71 -42.11
C THR A 53 12.81 42.48 -40.68
N ARG A 54 12.81 41.23 -40.17
CA ARG A 54 12.28 40.87 -38.85
C ARG A 54 13.42 40.56 -37.87
N ASN A 55 13.31 41.10 -36.66
CA ASN A 55 14.25 40.80 -35.57
C ASN A 55 13.95 39.41 -34.98
N THR A 56 14.82 38.44 -35.27
CA THR A 56 14.71 37.04 -34.84
C THR A 56 14.76 36.86 -33.32
N GLN A 57 15.39 37.76 -32.57
CA GLN A 57 15.48 37.67 -31.10
C GLN A 57 14.13 37.89 -30.40
N ARG A 58 13.16 38.49 -31.10
CA ARG A 58 11.80 38.70 -30.57
C ARG A 58 10.87 37.51 -30.80
N TYR A 59 11.26 36.56 -31.66
CA TYR A 59 10.45 35.40 -32.03
C TYR A 59 11.18 34.11 -31.63
N GLY A 60 11.09 33.76 -30.34
CA GLY A 60 11.57 32.48 -29.82
C GLY A 60 10.51 31.39 -29.95
N ASP A 61 10.94 30.14 -29.79
CA ASP A 61 10.00 29.01 -29.69
C ASP A 61 9.16 29.13 -28.41
N ALA A 62 7.84 28.98 -28.55
CA ALA A 62 6.93 29.01 -27.41
C ALA A 62 7.02 27.74 -26.56
N LEU A 63 7.46 26.62 -27.15
CA LEU A 63 7.56 25.31 -26.50
C LEU A 63 8.92 24.67 -26.83
N PRO A 64 10.04 25.24 -26.32
CA PRO A 64 11.36 24.72 -26.61
C PRO A 64 11.53 23.32 -26.02
N VAL A 65 11.90 22.35 -26.87
CA VAL A 65 12.25 20.99 -26.43
C VAL A 65 13.72 21.00 -25.97
N PRO A 66 14.03 20.68 -24.70
CA PRO A 66 15.40 20.64 -24.21
C PRO A 66 16.19 19.50 -24.88
N GLN A 67 17.45 19.77 -25.22
CA GLN A 67 18.31 18.74 -25.81
C GLN A 67 18.83 17.80 -24.73
N ALA A 68 18.51 16.51 -24.85
CA ALA A 68 19.06 15.46 -23.99
C ALA A 68 20.42 14.99 -24.54
N ALA A 69 21.40 14.79 -23.64
CA ALA A 69 22.76 14.34 -24.00
C ALA A 69 22.82 12.89 -24.50
N THR A 70 21.77 12.10 -24.25
CA THR A 70 21.62 10.71 -24.68
C THR A 70 20.24 10.53 -25.30
N GLN A 71 20.21 10.17 -26.57
CA GLN A 71 19.00 9.69 -27.22
C GLN A 71 19.06 8.16 -27.13
N GLY A 72 18.11 7.54 -26.43
CA GLY A 72 18.00 6.09 -26.35
C GLY A 72 17.72 5.46 -27.72
N ALA A 73 17.80 4.13 -27.81
CA ALA A 73 17.38 3.42 -29.02
C ALA A 73 15.90 3.71 -29.34
N ARG A 74 15.57 3.78 -30.63
CA ARG A 74 14.17 3.89 -31.08
C ARG A 74 13.43 2.64 -30.58
N LEU A 75 12.26 2.85 -29.99
CA LEU A 75 11.43 1.77 -29.47
C LEU A 75 10.69 1.11 -30.65
N ASP A 76 10.93 -0.18 -30.87
CA ASP A 76 10.30 -0.94 -31.96
C ASP A 76 9.01 -1.65 -31.49
N GLU A 77 8.72 -1.64 -30.19
CA GLU A 77 7.54 -2.25 -29.58
C GLU A 77 6.97 -1.33 -28.49
N ALA A 78 5.64 -1.23 -28.42
CA ALA A 78 4.98 -0.47 -27.36
C ALA A 78 5.17 -1.20 -26.03
N ALA A 79 5.71 -0.51 -25.03
CA ALA A 79 5.84 -1.09 -23.69
C ALA A 79 4.45 -1.43 -23.15
N GLU A 80 4.18 -2.71 -22.91
CA GLU A 80 2.97 -3.16 -22.25
C GLU A 80 3.09 -2.87 -20.74
N ILE A 81 2.87 -1.60 -20.37
CA ILE A 81 2.90 -1.17 -18.97
C ILE A 81 1.61 -1.62 -18.32
N ARG A 82 1.65 -2.81 -17.71
CA ARG A 82 0.60 -3.21 -16.77
C ARG A 82 0.79 -2.40 -15.49
N PRO A 83 -0.28 -1.76 -14.95
CA PRO A 83 -0.21 -1.20 -13.61
C PRO A 83 0.34 -2.27 -12.66
N PRO A 84 1.26 -1.92 -11.74
CA PRO A 84 1.69 -2.86 -10.73
C PRO A 84 0.44 -3.42 -10.04
N GLN A 85 0.32 -4.75 -10.02
CA GLN A 85 -0.78 -5.38 -9.29
C GLN A 85 -0.53 -5.11 -7.82
N SER A 86 -1.54 -4.58 -7.11
CA SER A 86 -1.38 -4.38 -5.67
C SER A 86 -1.11 -5.73 -5.03
N LEU A 87 -0.10 -5.80 -4.17
CA LEU A 87 0.12 -6.92 -3.26
C LEU A 87 -0.92 -6.81 -2.14
N ALA A 88 -2.21 -6.83 -2.48
CA ALA A 88 -3.27 -6.91 -1.48
C ALA A 88 -3.22 -8.32 -0.88
N MET A 89 -2.46 -8.45 0.20
CA MET A 89 -2.64 -9.51 1.18
C MET A 89 -4.09 -9.38 1.68
N GLY A 90 -5.01 -10.24 1.23
CA GLY A 90 -6.37 -10.35 1.76
C GLY A 90 -7.34 -9.20 1.45
N SER A 91 -8.47 -9.52 0.83
CA SER A 91 -9.59 -8.61 0.52
C SER A 91 -10.42 -8.17 1.76
N GLY A 92 -9.76 -8.04 2.92
CA GLY A 92 -10.33 -7.56 4.19
C GLY A 92 -9.45 -6.56 4.92
N LEU A 93 -8.33 -6.14 4.33
CA LEU A 93 -7.40 -5.15 4.89
C LEU A 93 -7.55 -3.75 4.28
N GLU A 94 -8.68 -3.44 3.63
CA GLU A 94 -8.96 -2.05 3.23
C GLU A 94 -9.15 -1.22 4.51
N PRO A 95 -8.21 -0.33 4.84
CA PRO A 95 -8.27 0.43 6.08
C PRO A 95 -9.47 1.35 6.05
N GLU A 96 -10.07 1.58 7.21
CA GLU A 96 -10.97 2.73 7.35
C GLU A 96 -10.16 4.02 7.17
N TYR A 97 -10.82 5.11 6.76
CA TYR A 97 -10.10 6.37 6.54
C TYR A 97 -9.43 6.90 7.82
N VAL A 98 -10.06 6.65 8.98
CA VAL A 98 -9.52 6.97 10.30
C VAL A 98 -9.69 5.74 11.17
N GLU A 99 -8.60 5.31 11.80
CA GLU A 99 -8.60 4.20 12.73
C GLU A 99 -7.91 4.62 14.03
N ARG A 100 -8.16 3.89 15.10
CA ARG A 100 -7.53 4.12 16.40
C ARG A 100 -6.41 3.13 16.63
N ARG A 101 -5.34 3.61 17.28
CA ARG A 101 -4.25 2.79 17.82
C ARG A 101 -4.11 3.07 19.30
N GLU A 102 -3.81 2.02 20.05
CA GLU A 102 -3.70 2.09 21.50
C GLU A 102 -2.54 1.22 21.97
N VAL A 103 -1.79 1.71 22.98
CA VAL A 103 -0.79 0.94 23.72
C VAL A 103 -0.69 1.51 25.13
N GLY A 104 -1.03 0.69 26.13
CA GLY A 104 -1.17 1.18 27.51
C GLY A 104 -2.18 2.33 27.60
N ASP A 105 -1.76 3.47 28.13
CA ASP A 105 -2.61 4.67 28.27
C ASP A 105 -2.52 5.65 27.07
N ASN A 106 -1.73 5.30 26.06
CA ASN A 106 -1.52 6.12 24.88
C ASN A 106 -2.50 5.71 23.78
N THR A 107 -3.23 6.68 23.24
CA THR A 107 -4.15 6.47 22.13
C THR A 107 -3.93 7.54 21.08
N TRP A 108 -3.98 7.17 19.81
CA TRP A 108 -3.90 8.11 18.69
C TRP A 108 -4.73 7.63 17.51
N LEU A 109 -4.89 8.51 16.53
CA LEU A 109 -5.58 8.20 15.29
C LEU A 109 -4.56 7.93 14.19
N VAL A 110 -4.77 6.90 13.40
CA VAL A 110 -4.10 6.67 12.12
C VAL A 110 -5.08 7.07 11.02
N VAL A 111 -4.64 7.95 10.13
CA VAL A 111 -5.43 8.47 9.02
C VAL A 111 -4.82 7.97 7.72
N ALA A 112 -5.63 7.37 6.86
CA ALA A 112 -5.24 6.88 5.54
C ALA A 112 -5.03 8.02 4.53
N ALA A 113 -4.24 9.02 4.91
CA ALA A 113 -3.81 10.16 4.12
C ALA A 113 -2.48 10.70 4.64
N ASP A 114 -1.68 11.27 3.74
CA ASP A 114 -0.38 11.85 4.07
C ASP A 114 -0.50 13.13 4.93
N THR A 115 0.61 13.52 5.55
CA THR A 115 0.65 14.65 6.49
C THR A 115 0.33 15.98 5.82
N GLY A 116 0.66 16.12 4.54
CA GLY A 116 0.29 17.27 3.72
C GLY A 116 -1.22 17.41 3.55
N THR A 117 -1.91 16.29 3.38
CA THR A 117 -3.37 16.22 3.21
C THR A 117 -4.12 16.36 4.55
N VAL A 118 -3.56 15.85 5.65
CA VAL A 118 -4.20 15.91 6.98
C VAL A 118 -4.05 17.30 7.62
N TRP A 119 -2.91 17.98 7.45
CA TRP A 119 -2.62 19.24 8.14
C TRP A 119 -3.71 20.33 7.96
N PRO A 120 -4.18 20.65 6.74
CA PRO A 120 -5.23 21.67 6.57
C PRO A 120 -6.57 21.27 7.19
N GLN A 121 -6.84 19.98 7.37
CA GLN A 121 -8.02 19.49 8.09
C GLN A 121 -7.89 19.78 9.59
N LEU A 122 -6.69 19.65 10.17
CA LEU A 122 -6.44 20.03 11.56
C LEU A 122 -6.60 21.54 11.79
N GLU A 123 -6.12 22.36 10.85
CA GLU A 123 -6.31 23.81 10.92
C GLU A 123 -7.80 24.19 10.86
N GLU A 124 -8.58 23.53 9.99
CA GLU A 124 -10.02 23.73 9.90
C GLU A 124 -10.76 23.22 11.14
N PHE A 125 -10.33 22.09 11.72
CA PHE A 125 -10.87 21.58 12.98
C PHE A 125 -10.73 22.62 14.10
N VAL A 126 -9.53 23.18 14.26
CA VAL A 126 -9.23 24.21 15.27
C VAL A 126 -10.04 25.48 15.03
N ARG A 127 -10.15 25.91 13.76
CA ARG A 127 -10.93 27.09 13.35
C ARG A 127 -12.42 26.91 13.59
N SER A 128 -13.00 25.80 13.14
CA SER A 128 -14.43 25.50 13.26
C SER A 128 -14.88 25.39 14.72
N ARG A 129 -13.98 24.96 15.62
CA ARG A 129 -14.21 24.91 17.06
C ARG A 129 -13.81 26.16 17.83
N GLN A 130 -13.31 27.19 17.13
CA GLN A 130 -12.89 28.47 17.73
C GLN A 130 -11.87 28.28 18.87
N LEU A 131 -10.99 27.28 18.75
CA LEU A 131 -9.95 27.04 19.74
C LEU A 131 -8.90 28.15 19.66
N ALA A 132 -8.53 28.73 20.80
CA ALA A 132 -7.48 29.75 20.83
C ALA A 132 -6.11 29.10 20.59
N VAL A 133 -5.53 29.35 19.42
CA VAL A 133 -4.19 28.88 19.01
C VAL A 133 -3.12 29.70 19.71
N GLN A 134 -2.21 29.03 20.40
CA GLN A 134 -1.03 29.62 21.03
C GLN A 134 0.18 29.50 20.10
N GLU A 135 0.34 28.35 19.45
CA GLU A 135 1.41 28.07 18.50
C GLU A 135 0.88 27.15 17.38
N SER A 136 1.36 27.34 16.16
CA SER A 136 1.06 26.46 15.03
C SER A 136 2.28 26.38 14.11
N SER A 137 2.78 25.17 13.88
CA SER A 137 3.98 24.90 13.09
C SER A 137 3.77 23.67 12.21
N ALA A 138 3.44 23.90 10.94
CA ALA A 138 3.27 22.83 9.96
C ALA A 138 4.55 22.03 9.71
N SER A 139 5.72 22.63 9.93
CA SER A 139 7.02 21.96 9.79
C SER A 139 7.37 21.04 10.96
N GLN A 140 6.75 21.25 12.13
CA GLN A 140 6.90 20.38 13.30
C GLN A 140 5.66 19.52 13.51
N GLY A 141 4.61 19.71 12.71
CA GLY A 141 3.36 18.99 12.85
C GLY A 141 2.61 19.31 14.13
N VAL A 142 2.77 20.51 14.72
CA VAL A 142 2.16 20.82 16.03
C VAL A 142 1.21 22.02 15.98
N ILE A 143 0.04 21.88 16.59
CA ILE A 143 -0.88 22.97 16.90
C ILE A 143 -1.15 22.98 18.40
N ILE A 144 -0.60 23.97 19.10
CA ILE A 144 -0.79 24.16 20.54
C ILE A 144 -1.97 25.11 20.72
N THR A 145 -2.98 24.67 21.46
CA THR A 145 -4.15 25.51 21.78
C THR A 145 -4.24 25.76 23.28
N SER A 146 -5.11 26.67 23.70
CA SER A 146 -5.48 26.81 25.12
C SER A 146 -6.14 25.56 25.71
N GLN A 147 -6.60 24.65 24.84
CA GLN A 147 -7.17 23.36 25.17
C GLN A 147 -6.10 22.29 24.90
N ALA A 148 -6.16 21.49 23.86
CA ALA A 148 -5.14 20.46 23.68
C ALA A 148 -3.97 20.88 22.79
N ASP A 149 -2.92 20.06 22.84
CA ASP A 149 -1.80 20.05 21.90
C ASP A 149 -2.10 18.96 20.86
N ILE A 150 -2.23 19.37 19.61
CA ILE A 150 -2.47 18.45 18.49
C ILE A 150 -1.14 18.23 17.78
N GLN A 151 -0.72 16.96 17.66
CA GLN A 151 0.51 16.58 16.96
C GLN A 151 0.18 15.73 15.74
N LEU A 152 0.90 15.95 14.65
CA LEU A 152 0.79 15.27 13.36
C LEU A 152 2.16 14.77 12.94
N GLN A 153 2.25 13.49 12.61
CA GLN A 153 3.47 12.87 12.10
C GLN A 153 3.13 11.80 11.05
N SER A 154 4.13 11.28 10.33
CA SER A 154 3.93 10.12 9.46
C SER A 154 3.56 8.88 10.28
N ALA A 155 2.63 8.07 9.75
CA ALA A 155 2.36 6.75 10.30
C ALA A 155 3.42 5.74 9.84
N LEU A 156 3.39 4.52 10.38
CA LEU A 156 4.25 3.42 9.92
C LEU A 156 3.91 3.01 8.49
N ARG A 157 2.63 2.97 8.13
CA ARG A 157 2.18 2.71 6.77
C ARG A 157 2.47 3.89 5.85
N ALA A 158 3.05 3.61 4.69
CA ALA A 158 3.31 4.62 3.67
C ALA A 158 2.02 5.36 3.25
N GLY A 159 2.13 6.68 3.09
CA GLY A 159 1.00 7.53 2.70
C GLY A 159 -0.07 7.72 3.77
N SER A 160 0.18 7.29 5.01
CA SER A 160 -0.71 7.49 6.16
C SER A 160 -0.08 8.41 7.20
N SER A 161 -0.90 8.99 8.08
CA SER A 161 -0.46 9.91 9.13
C SER A 161 -1.01 9.52 10.48
N GLU A 162 -0.30 9.89 11.54
CA GLU A 162 -0.79 9.78 12.92
C GLU A 162 -1.17 11.14 13.47
N VAL A 163 -2.32 11.21 14.13
CA VAL A 163 -2.79 12.40 14.85
C VAL A 163 -2.91 12.06 16.33
N ARG A 164 -2.16 12.80 17.15
CA ARG A 164 -2.24 12.75 18.61
C ARG A 164 -2.92 14.00 19.13
N CYS A 165 -3.66 13.86 20.22
CA CYS A 165 -4.21 15.00 20.93
C CYS A 165 -3.98 14.83 22.43
N GLU A 166 -3.09 15.65 22.96
CA GLU A 166 -2.53 15.47 24.29
C GLU A 166 -2.60 16.77 25.10
N ARG A 167 -2.44 16.66 26.41
CA ARG A 167 -2.24 17.79 27.30
C ARG A 167 -1.35 17.38 28.46
N GLY A 168 -0.23 18.06 28.62
CA GLY A 168 0.73 17.73 29.68
C GLY A 168 1.24 16.29 29.57
N GLY A 169 1.34 15.77 28.34
CA GLY A 169 1.76 14.38 28.05
C GLY A 169 0.69 13.31 28.26
N GLN A 170 -0.55 13.68 28.57
CA GLN A 170 -1.67 12.73 28.68
C GLN A 170 -2.60 12.81 27.48
N THR A 171 -3.03 11.66 26.99
CA THR A 171 -4.02 11.53 25.92
C THR A 171 -5.35 12.18 26.31
N MET A 172 -5.88 13.05 25.45
CA MET A 172 -7.17 13.72 25.64
C MET A 172 -8.25 13.01 24.82
N THR A 173 -8.94 12.03 25.41
CA THR A 173 -9.96 11.20 24.72
C THR A 173 -11.04 12.04 24.03
N SER A 174 -11.60 13.02 24.73
CA SER A 174 -12.62 13.92 24.16
C SER A 174 -12.13 14.75 22.96
N CYS A 175 -10.83 15.06 22.90
CA CYS A 175 -10.24 15.74 21.75
C CYS A 175 -10.01 14.76 20.60
N LEU A 176 -9.54 13.54 20.89
CA LEU A 176 -9.37 12.49 19.89
C LEU A 176 -10.71 12.10 19.26
N ASP A 177 -11.75 11.83 20.05
CA ASP A 177 -13.09 11.49 19.55
C ASP A 177 -13.63 12.59 18.62
N ALA A 178 -13.34 13.83 18.98
CA ALA A 178 -13.70 15.01 18.20
C ALA A 178 -12.94 15.12 16.87
N LEU A 179 -11.64 14.83 16.87
CA LEU A 179 -10.79 14.81 15.69
C LEU A 179 -11.20 13.66 14.75
N GLU A 180 -11.42 12.47 15.30
CA GLU A 180 -11.86 11.29 14.58
C GLU A 180 -13.16 11.55 13.83
N SER A 181 -14.17 12.10 14.52
CA SER A 181 -15.44 12.48 13.91
C SER A 181 -15.26 13.52 12.79
N HIS A 182 -14.39 14.51 13.00
CA HIS A 182 -14.12 15.54 12.01
C HIS A 182 -13.45 14.97 10.75
N LEU A 183 -12.37 14.21 10.92
CA LEU A 183 -11.60 13.61 9.83
C LEU A 183 -12.43 12.58 9.06
N SER A 184 -13.18 11.73 9.76
CA SER A 184 -14.06 10.73 9.15
C SER A 184 -15.13 11.36 8.26
N SER A 185 -15.68 12.51 8.68
CA SER A 185 -16.67 13.25 7.88
C SER A 185 -16.13 13.87 6.60
N ARG A 186 -14.80 14.03 6.49
CA ARG A 186 -14.10 14.70 5.39
C ARG A 186 -13.37 13.75 4.43
N SER A 187 -13.30 12.47 4.79
CA SER A 187 -12.72 11.35 4.02
C SER A 187 -13.08 11.33 2.51
N ALA A 188 -14.22 11.89 2.12
CA ALA A 188 -14.77 11.82 0.76
C ALA A 188 -14.57 13.08 -0.13
N SER A 189 -14.00 14.19 0.37
CA SER A 189 -13.85 15.40 -0.45
C SER A 189 -12.51 15.47 -1.20
N VAL A 190 -12.53 15.07 -2.48
CA VAL A 190 -11.41 15.00 -3.45
C VAL A 190 -10.83 16.37 -3.86
N SER A 191 -11.09 17.43 -3.09
CA SER A 191 -10.53 18.77 -3.30
C SER A 191 -9.85 19.27 -2.03
N ALA A 192 -9.18 18.38 -1.30
CA ALA A 192 -8.36 18.75 -0.18
C ALA A 192 -7.19 19.62 -0.67
N SER A 193 -7.12 20.85 -0.18
CA SER A 193 -5.88 21.62 -0.21
C SER A 193 -4.81 20.83 0.54
N SER A 194 -3.68 20.52 -0.09
CA SER A 194 -2.53 19.88 0.55
C SER A 194 -1.50 20.92 1.00
N SER A 195 -0.88 20.68 2.15
CA SER A 195 0.19 21.51 2.70
C SER A 195 1.57 21.00 2.28
N TRP A 196 2.27 21.75 1.43
CA TRP A 196 3.65 21.43 1.03
C TRP A 196 4.64 21.43 2.20
N THR A 197 4.40 22.24 3.23
CA THR A 197 5.27 22.28 4.42
C THR A 197 5.09 21.01 5.25
N ALA A 198 3.84 20.57 5.44
CA ALA A 198 3.55 19.35 6.20
C ALA A 198 3.90 18.07 5.41
N GLN A 199 3.97 18.12 4.07
CA GLN A 199 4.47 17.00 3.26
C GLN A 199 5.88 16.55 3.68
N ARG A 200 6.69 17.48 4.22
CA ARG A 200 8.06 17.16 4.68
C ARG A 200 8.10 16.36 5.97
N LEU A 201 6.97 16.25 6.68
CA LEU A 201 6.81 15.35 7.83
C LEU A 201 6.62 13.89 7.39
N THR A 202 6.33 13.66 6.11
CA THR A 202 6.27 12.31 5.56
C THR A 202 7.69 11.75 5.52
N ASP A 203 7.95 10.75 6.36
CA ASP A 203 9.23 10.06 6.44
C ASP A 203 9.08 8.62 5.92
N GLU A 204 9.75 8.32 4.81
CA GLU A 204 9.77 6.98 4.21
C GLU A 204 10.98 6.21 4.75
N GLN A 205 10.83 5.66 5.95
CA GLN A 205 11.88 4.83 6.51
C GLN A 205 11.69 3.37 6.10
N THR A 206 12.76 2.76 5.59
CA THR A 206 12.73 1.38 5.12
C THR A 206 13.08 0.42 6.25
N LEU A 207 12.16 -0.50 6.55
CA LEU A 207 12.46 -1.63 7.43
C LEU A 207 13.51 -2.55 6.78
N GLN A 208 14.33 -3.20 7.60
CA GLN A 208 15.40 -4.07 7.15
C GLN A 208 15.23 -5.46 7.73
N ILE A 209 15.37 -6.48 6.87
CA ILE A 209 15.39 -7.87 7.30
C ILE A 209 16.85 -8.31 7.30
N ARG A 210 17.36 -8.74 8.46
CA ARG A 210 18.76 -9.16 8.62
C ARG A 210 18.83 -10.56 9.22
N GLU A 211 19.88 -11.27 8.84
CA GLU A 211 20.23 -12.58 9.37
C GLU A 211 21.32 -12.39 10.43
N GLN A 212 21.09 -12.91 11.64
CA GLN A 212 22.00 -12.85 12.77
C GLN A 212 22.27 -14.26 13.29
N GLY A 213 23.35 -14.87 12.80
CA GLY A 213 23.63 -16.28 13.07
C GLY A 213 22.68 -17.17 12.26
N ASP A 214 21.94 -18.05 12.95
CA ASP A 214 20.92 -18.91 12.34
C ASP A 214 19.48 -18.36 12.51
N GLU A 215 19.33 -17.10 12.93
CA GLU A 215 18.04 -16.44 13.15
C GLU A 215 17.85 -15.21 12.25
N TRP A 216 16.62 -15.02 11.78
CA TRP A 216 16.17 -13.81 11.11
C TRP A 216 15.54 -12.82 12.10
N GLU A 217 15.80 -11.54 11.88
CA GLU A 217 15.19 -10.46 12.63
C GLU A 217 14.84 -9.28 11.70
N VAL A 218 13.81 -8.52 12.07
CA VAL A 218 13.40 -7.32 11.33
C VAL A 218 13.72 -6.09 12.17
N VAL A 219 14.52 -5.19 11.61
CA VAL A 219 14.82 -3.89 12.20
C VAL A 219 13.84 -2.87 11.63
N ILE A 220 12.99 -2.35 12.51
CA ILE A 220 11.95 -1.39 12.20
C ILE A 220 12.39 -0.06 12.81
N PRO A 221 12.62 0.99 12.02
CA PRO A 221 13.21 2.22 12.54
C PRO A 221 12.17 3.13 13.22
N GLN A 222 11.38 2.55 14.11
CA GLN A 222 10.31 3.23 14.84
C GLN A 222 10.31 2.78 16.32
N PRO A 223 9.85 3.65 17.24
CA PRO A 223 9.72 3.30 18.65
C PRO A 223 8.78 2.11 18.88
N ILE A 224 9.12 1.28 19.87
CA ILE A 224 8.46 0.00 20.14
C ILE A 224 6.95 0.11 20.35
N ASP A 225 6.49 1.12 21.07
CA ASP A 225 5.06 1.33 21.35
C ASP A 225 4.26 1.58 20.06
N ARG A 226 4.83 2.31 19.11
CA ARG A 226 4.20 2.56 17.81
C ARG A 226 4.14 1.29 16.97
N VAL A 227 5.24 0.55 16.93
CA VAL A 227 5.34 -0.73 16.21
C VAL A 227 4.36 -1.74 16.80
N TRP A 228 4.29 -1.85 18.12
CA TRP A 228 3.39 -2.77 18.80
C TRP A 228 1.94 -2.46 18.48
N ALA A 229 1.51 -1.19 18.61
CA ALA A 229 0.12 -0.83 18.37
C ALA A 229 -0.30 -1.08 16.90
N GLU A 230 0.58 -0.79 15.95
CA GLU A 230 0.30 -1.04 14.53
C GLU A 230 0.25 -2.54 14.21
N LEU A 231 1.19 -3.33 14.74
CA LEU A 231 1.16 -4.78 14.55
C LEU A 231 -0.03 -5.42 15.24
N ASN A 232 -0.39 -5.00 16.46
CA ASN A 232 -1.57 -5.52 17.16
C ASN A 232 -2.83 -5.35 16.30
N HIS A 233 -3.03 -4.16 15.74
CA HIS A 233 -4.17 -3.88 14.87
C HIS A 233 -4.25 -4.84 13.67
N TYR A 234 -3.15 -5.04 12.93
CA TYR A 234 -3.19 -5.93 11.76
C TYR A 234 -3.22 -7.41 12.12
N LEU A 235 -2.62 -7.81 13.24
CA LEU A 235 -2.73 -9.18 13.73
C LEU A 235 -4.18 -9.48 14.12
N GLU A 236 -4.89 -8.58 14.80
CA GLU A 236 -6.32 -8.73 15.11
C GLU A 236 -7.19 -8.86 13.84
N LEU A 237 -6.81 -8.18 12.75
CA LEU A 237 -7.53 -8.24 11.47
C LEU A 237 -7.23 -9.48 10.62
N ASP A 238 -5.95 -9.89 10.50
CA ASP A 238 -5.53 -10.93 9.56
C ASP A 238 -5.26 -12.31 10.21
N PHE A 239 -4.88 -12.35 11.49
CA PHE A 239 -4.65 -13.58 12.25
C PHE A 239 -5.95 -14.01 12.97
N ALA A 240 -6.96 -14.32 12.17
CA ALA A 240 -8.29 -14.72 12.65
C ALA A 240 -8.75 -16.10 12.14
N GLN A 241 -7.82 -16.94 11.67
CA GLN A 241 -8.09 -18.26 11.09
C GLN A 241 -7.48 -19.37 11.94
N GLU A 242 -8.30 -19.96 12.81
CA GLU A 242 -7.92 -21.10 13.67
C GLU A 242 -7.26 -22.23 12.88
N GLY A 243 -6.14 -22.76 13.39
CA GLY A 243 -5.38 -23.85 12.78
C GLY A 243 -4.51 -23.45 11.59
N GLN A 244 -4.54 -22.19 11.16
CA GLN A 244 -3.70 -21.69 10.07
C GLN A 244 -2.92 -20.43 10.45
N ARG A 245 -3.59 -19.41 10.99
CA ARG A 245 -3.03 -18.13 11.39
C ARG A 245 -3.99 -17.47 12.38
N ASP A 246 -3.70 -17.58 13.66
CA ASP A 246 -4.59 -17.12 14.73
C ASP A 246 -3.81 -16.35 15.79
N LEU A 247 -4.35 -15.21 16.24
CA LEU A 247 -3.76 -14.43 17.32
C LEU A 247 -4.25 -15.01 18.66
N LEU A 248 -3.37 -15.71 19.35
CA LEU A 248 -3.69 -16.37 20.63
C LEU A 248 -3.63 -15.41 21.81
N ALA A 249 -2.67 -14.49 21.81
CA ALA A 249 -2.51 -13.47 22.85
C ALA A 249 -1.72 -12.27 22.34
N ALA A 250 -1.99 -11.09 22.92
CA ALA A 250 -1.21 -9.87 22.76
C ALA A 250 -0.98 -9.26 24.13
N ASP A 251 0.28 -9.00 24.48
CA ASP A 251 0.67 -8.41 25.76
C ASP A 251 1.39 -7.06 25.53
N PRO A 252 0.76 -5.92 25.85
CA PRO A 252 1.36 -4.60 25.70
C PRO A 252 2.48 -4.32 26.71
N ALA A 253 2.57 -5.06 27.82
CA ALA A 253 3.58 -4.82 28.84
C ALA A 253 4.93 -5.47 28.51
N SER A 254 4.88 -6.63 27.84
CA SER A 254 6.08 -7.34 27.35
C SER A 254 6.40 -7.04 25.88
N HIS A 255 5.49 -6.37 25.16
CA HIS A 255 5.53 -6.15 23.72
C HIS A 255 5.64 -7.45 22.91
N GLU A 256 4.95 -8.49 23.39
CA GLU A 256 4.93 -9.81 22.78
C GLU A 256 3.54 -10.17 22.26
N PHE A 257 3.52 -10.91 21.16
CA PHE A 257 2.33 -11.58 20.64
C PHE A 257 2.57 -13.10 20.64
N MET A 258 1.54 -13.86 21.00
CA MET A 258 1.50 -15.29 20.77
C MET A 258 0.58 -15.57 19.59
N VAL A 259 1.10 -16.21 18.55
CA VAL A 259 0.33 -16.57 17.36
C VAL A 259 0.39 -18.06 17.12
N GLU A 260 -0.73 -18.64 16.71
CA GLU A 260 -0.76 -19.93 16.04
C GLU A 260 -0.49 -19.70 14.56
N TYR A 261 0.47 -20.41 13.98
CA TYR A 261 0.85 -20.21 12.59
C TYR A 261 1.21 -21.53 11.91
N MET A 262 0.64 -21.78 10.73
CA MET A 262 0.99 -22.88 9.85
C MET A 262 1.93 -22.37 8.77
N THR A 263 3.19 -22.81 8.78
CA THR A 263 4.23 -22.31 7.87
C THR A 263 3.96 -22.68 6.41
N GLU A 264 4.56 -21.96 5.46
CA GLU A 264 4.46 -22.29 4.05
C GLU A 264 4.95 -23.71 3.74
N THR A 265 6.03 -24.13 4.39
CA THR A 265 6.56 -25.49 4.30
C THR A 265 5.48 -26.53 4.61
N GLU A 266 4.70 -26.32 5.67
CA GLU A 266 3.61 -27.20 6.07
C GLU A 266 2.40 -27.09 5.13
N ARG A 267 2.04 -25.89 4.66
CA ARG A 267 0.95 -25.66 3.69
C ARG A 267 1.20 -26.30 2.33
N ASN A 268 2.46 -26.34 1.90
CA ASN A 268 2.87 -26.86 0.60
C ASN A 268 3.22 -28.36 0.62
N ARG A 269 3.00 -29.06 1.74
CA ARG A 269 3.24 -30.52 1.84
C ARG A 269 2.39 -31.30 0.85
N ASN A 270 3.00 -32.32 0.26
CA ASN A 270 2.31 -33.20 -0.68
C ASN A 270 1.21 -34.00 0.05
N PRO A 271 -0.02 -34.09 -0.49
CA PRO A 271 -1.12 -34.85 0.13
C PRO A 271 -0.76 -36.31 0.44
N LEU A 272 0.13 -36.95 -0.33
CA LEU A 272 0.62 -38.29 -0.02
C LEU A 272 1.46 -38.31 1.26
N GLN A 273 2.29 -37.30 1.51
CA GLN A 273 3.12 -37.22 2.73
C GLN A 273 2.26 -37.02 4.00
N ILE A 274 1.14 -36.30 3.89
CA ILE A 274 0.18 -36.08 4.99
C ILE A 274 -0.48 -37.41 5.41
N VAL A 275 -0.79 -38.30 4.45
CA VAL A 275 -1.43 -39.59 4.76
C VAL A 275 -0.46 -40.59 5.41
N PHE A 276 0.85 -40.47 5.15
CA PHE A 276 1.87 -41.34 5.73
C PHE A 276 2.46 -40.82 7.06
N SER A 277 2.11 -39.60 7.50
CA SER A 277 2.53 -39.07 8.78
C SER A 277 1.49 -39.38 9.87
N ALA A 278 1.96 -39.76 11.07
CA ALA A 278 1.08 -40.16 12.19
C ALA A 278 0.40 -38.96 12.89
N ASP A 279 0.69 -37.73 12.47
CA ASP A 279 0.33 -36.50 13.18
C ASP A 279 -0.44 -35.52 12.26
N VAL A 280 -1.63 -35.96 11.84
CA VAL A 280 -2.49 -35.26 10.85
C VAL A 280 -3.33 -34.14 11.47
N ARG A 281 -3.41 -34.04 12.80
CA ARG A 281 -4.52 -33.29 13.43
C ARG A 281 -4.25 -31.81 13.74
N LYS A 282 -3.00 -31.34 13.82
CA LYS A 282 -2.69 -29.92 14.05
C LYS A 282 -1.30 -29.59 13.49
N MET A 283 -1.26 -28.98 12.29
CA MET A 283 -0.02 -28.64 11.56
C MET A 283 0.48 -27.22 11.86
N SER A 284 -0.29 -26.46 12.63
CA SER A 284 0.09 -25.16 13.16
C SER A 284 1.00 -25.29 14.37
N GLN A 285 1.82 -24.27 14.58
CA GLN A 285 2.75 -24.15 15.71
C GLN A 285 2.52 -22.82 16.42
N GLU A 286 2.75 -22.81 17.73
CA GLU A 286 2.75 -21.59 18.53
C GLU A 286 4.09 -20.88 18.37
N ILE A 287 4.03 -19.62 17.95
CA ILE A 287 5.19 -18.77 17.72
C ILE A 287 4.98 -17.49 18.51
N ARG A 288 6.01 -17.09 19.24
CA ARG A 288 6.06 -15.82 19.95
C ARG A 288 6.73 -14.78 19.06
N LEU A 289 5.99 -13.73 18.72
CA LEU A 289 6.52 -12.54 18.07
C LEU A 289 6.94 -11.56 19.17
N ALA A 290 8.24 -11.37 19.35
CA ALA A 290 8.79 -10.49 20.39
C ALA A 290 9.34 -9.21 19.76
N LEU A 291 8.89 -8.07 20.27
CA LEU A 291 9.48 -6.76 19.94
C LEU A 291 10.48 -6.38 21.02
N GLN A 292 11.66 -5.90 20.61
CA GLN A 292 12.71 -5.46 21.51
C GLN A 292 13.16 -4.04 21.14
N PRO A 293 13.29 -3.12 22.10
CA PRO A 293 13.76 -1.77 21.82
C PRO A 293 15.28 -1.79 21.54
N ASP A 294 15.69 -1.08 20.49
CA ASP A 294 17.10 -0.84 20.12
C ASP A 294 17.28 0.65 19.78
N GLY A 295 17.48 1.48 20.81
CA GLY A 295 17.49 2.93 20.67
C GLY A 295 16.11 3.45 20.24
N ASP A 296 16.05 4.18 19.12
CA ASP A 296 14.81 4.67 18.51
C ASP A 296 14.20 3.66 17.51
N GLN A 297 14.77 2.46 17.43
CA GLN A 297 14.33 1.38 16.55
C GLN A 297 13.76 0.22 17.37
N THR A 298 13.06 -0.67 16.67
CA THR A 298 12.48 -1.89 17.22
C THR A 298 12.97 -3.09 16.44
N ILE A 299 13.43 -4.11 17.16
CA ILE A 299 13.80 -5.41 16.60
C ILE A 299 12.62 -6.36 16.80
N LEU A 300 12.06 -6.87 15.70
CA LEU A 300 11.04 -7.92 15.71
C LEU A 300 11.70 -9.29 15.47
N ARG A 301 11.42 -10.24 16.36
CA ARG A 301 11.86 -11.64 16.27
C ARG A 301 10.67 -12.59 16.34
N ALA A 302 10.74 -13.68 15.59
CA ALA A 302 9.82 -14.80 15.70
C ALA A 302 10.53 -15.95 16.42
N ILE A 303 10.05 -16.31 17.61
CA ILE A 303 10.68 -17.30 18.49
C ILE A 303 9.73 -18.47 18.66
N ASN A 304 10.20 -19.68 18.37
CA ASN A 304 9.39 -20.88 18.49
C ASN A 304 8.99 -21.11 19.95
N ALA A 305 7.69 -21.25 20.21
CA ALA A 305 7.15 -21.58 21.53
C ALA A 305 6.65 -23.04 21.61
N SER A 306 6.79 -23.81 20.52
CA SER A 306 6.33 -25.19 20.40
C SER A 306 7.49 -26.19 20.33
N GLU A 307 7.19 -27.47 20.55
CA GLU A 307 8.17 -28.57 20.37
C GLU A 307 8.44 -28.92 18.88
N ARG A 308 7.69 -28.33 17.94
CA ARG A 308 7.84 -28.59 16.50
C ARG A 308 9.07 -27.86 15.96
N ALA A 309 9.64 -28.35 14.86
CA ALA A 309 10.75 -27.65 14.21
C ALA A 309 10.26 -26.33 13.59
N PHE A 310 11.02 -25.26 13.79
CA PHE A 310 10.81 -23.96 13.16
C PHE A 310 12.13 -23.56 12.50
N SER A 311 12.18 -23.68 11.17
CA SER A 311 13.42 -23.43 10.42
C SER A 311 13.66 -21.92 10.24
N ALA A 312 14.88 -21.54 9.89
CA ALA A 312 15.21 -20.16 9.55
C ALA A 312 14.37 -19.64 8.36
N ASP A 313 14.05 -20.50 7.39
CA ASP A 313 13.20 -20.14 6.25
C ASP A 313 11.76 -19.88 6.69
N ASP A 314 11.20 -20.73 7.57
CA ASP A 314 9.85 -20.52 8.14
C ASP A 314 9.81 -19.24 9.00
N GLN A 315 10.88 -18.96 9.74
CA GLN A 315 11.03 -17.75 10.54
C GLN A 315 11.02 -16.50 9.66
N ARG A 316 11.82 -16.50 8.60
CA ARG A 316 11.87 -15.41 7.63
C ARG A 316 10.52 -15.19 6.98
N GLU A 317 9.84 -16.26 6.54
CA GLU A 317 8.54 -16.20 5.89
C GLU A 317 7.48 -15.52 6.79
N LEU A 318 7.42 -15.88 8.07
CA LEU A 318 6.53 -15.25 9.03
C LEU A 318 6.89 -13.78 9.26
N LEU A 319 8.18 -13.49 9.45
CA LEU A 319 8.66 -12.12 9.66
C LEU A 319 8.40 -11.21 8.46
N GLU A 320 8.59 -11.70 7.23
CA GLU A 320 8.30 -10.96 5.99
C GLU A 320 6.81 -10.63 5.86
N ARG A 321 5.92 -11.54 6.28
CA ARG A 321 4.48 -11.31 6.30
C ARG A 321 4.07 -10.28 7.35
N VAL A 322 4.51 -10.46 8.60
CA VAL A 322 4.14 -9.55 9.71
C VAL A 322 4.72 -8.15 9.47
N SER A 323 5.98 -8.05 9.07
CA SER A 323 6.58 -6.75 8.68
C SER A 323 5.99 -6.18 7.38
N GLY A 324 5.35 -7.01 6.56
CA GLY A 324 4.62 -6.61 5.37
C GLY A 324 3.47 -5.64 5.65
N TYR A 325 2.86 -5.69 6.84
CA TYR A 325 1.79 -4.76 7.20
C TYR A 325 2.27 -3.32 7.43
N LEU A 326 3.57 -3.14 7.69
CA LEU A 326 4.20 -1.85 7.98
C LEU A 326 4.76 -1.15 6.73
N ARG A 327 4.50 -1.69 5.54
CA ARG A 327 4.95 -1.13 4.25
C ARG A 327 3.82 -0.43 3.51
#